data_AF-A0A8H7LP26-F1
#
_entry.id   AF-A0A8H7LP26-F1
#
_cell.length_a   1.000
_cell.length_b   1.000
_cell.length_c   1.000
_cell.angle_alpha   90.00
_cell.angle_beta   90.00
_cell.angle_gamma   90.00
#
_symmetry.space_group_name_H-M   'P 1'
#
loop_
_entity.id
_entity.type
_entity.pdbx_description
1 polymer ?
#
loop_
_entity_poly.entity_id
_entity_poly.type
_entity_poly.pdbx_seq_one_letter_code
_entity_poly.pdbx_strand_id
1 'polypeptide(L)'
;MPSFRFGTGHLFNNYFVNSNDGINTRLGAQLLVENNVWEGVKKPLYATDNGFAVARGNDFGGASNSAPTGTFSKAPYSYTLLDAGKVKSTVTSSAGATLNF
;
A
#
# COMPACT_ATOMS: atom_id res chain seq x y z
N MET A 1 -5.92 3.06 -4.86
CA MET A 1 -6.89 2.30 -4.04
C MET A 1 -6.28 1.96 -2.69
N PRO A 2 -6.99 2.07 -1.55
CA PRO A 2 -8.37 2.57 -1.37
C PRO A 2 -8.43 4.09 -1.11
N SER A 3 -9.64 4.63 -1.02
CA SER A 3 -9.92 5.93 -0.35
C SER A 3 -10.34 5.66 1.09
N PHE A 4 -9.36 5.44 1.98
CA PHE A 4 -9.55 5.02 3.36
C PHE A 4 -9.93 6.19 4.27
N ARG A 5 -10.94 6.01 5.13
CA ARG A 5 -11.45 7.04 6.05
C ARG A 5 -11.55 6.47 7.45
N PHE A 6 -11.19 7.29 8.44
CA PHE A 6 -11.23 6.95 9.86
C PHE A 6 -10.40 5.69 10.22
N GLY A 7 -10.25 5.41 11.51
CA GLY A 7 -9.65 4.16 11.98
C GLY A 7 -8.20 3.89 11.53
N THR A 8 -7.82 2.61 11.60
CA THR A 8 -6.49 2.13 11.21
C THR A 8 -6.60 1.11 10.08
N GLY A 9 -5.62 1.10 9.18
CA GLY A 9 -5.54 0.14 8.09
C GLY A 9 -4.09 -0.28 7.86
N HIS A 10 -3.88 -1.56 7.57
CA HIS A 10 -2.56 -2.09 7.24
C HIS A 10 -2.61 -2.69 5.84
N LEU A 11 -1.80 -2.14 4.93
CA LEU A 11 -1.73 -2.55 3.54
C LEU A 11 -0.29 -2.96 3.24
N PHE A 12 -0.07 -4.24 2.97
CA PHE A 12 1.26 -4.75 2.72
C PHE A 12 1.31 -5.78 1.59
N ASN A 13 2.46 -5.87 0.91
CA ASN A 13 2.73 -6.79 -0.21
C ASN A 13 1.68 -6.80 -1.34
N ASN A 14 1.11 -5.63 -1.66
CA ASN A 14 0.23 -5.44 -2.81
C ASN A 14 1.03 -4.97 -4.03
N TYR A 15 0.55 -5.35 -5.23
CA TYR A 15 1.05 -4.84 -6.50
C TYR A 15 -0.02 -3.94 -7.16
N PHE A 16 0.28 -2.64 -7.28
CA PHE A 16 -0.58 -1.65 -7.92
C PHE A 16 -0.03 -1.31 -9.30
N VAL A 17 -0.82 -1.50 -10.35
CA VAL A 17 -0.36 -1.31 -11.73
C VAL A 17 -1.35 -0.50 -12.56
N ASN A 18 -0.84 0.39 -13.43
CA ASN A 18 -1.59 1.13 -14.46
C ASN A 18 -2.84 1.86 -13.93
N SER A 19 -2.68 2.65 -12.86
CA SER A 19 -3.75 3.44 -12.26
C SER A 19 -3.32 4.90 -12.08
N ASN A 20 -4.24 5.85 -12.20
CA ASN A 20 -3.94 7.24 -11.88
C ASN A 20 -3.70 7.44 -10.38
N ASP A 21 -4.52 6.80 -9.53
CA ASP A 21 -4.52 6.99 -8.08
C ASP A 21 -4.23 5.70 -7.29
N GLY A 22 -3.34 5.82 -6.32
CA GLY A 22 -3.01 4.83 -5.31
C GLY A 22 -3.78 5.06 -4.01
N ILE A 23 -3.18 4.76 -2.87
CA ILE A 23 -3.82 4.82 -1.56
C ILE A 23 -4.07 6.30 -1.19
N ASN A 24 -5.33 6.63 -0.90
CA ASN A 24 -5.74 7.94 -0.39
C ASN A 24 -6.19 7.78 1.07
N THR A 25 -5.39 8.30 2.00
CA THR A 25 -5.74 8.33 3.44
C THR A 25 -6.49 9.62 3.78
N ARG A 26 -7.60 9.51 4.52
CA ARG A 26 -8.53 10.63 4.75
C ARG A 26 -9.15 10.63 6.14
N LEU A 27 -9.63 11.80 6.56
CA LEU A 27 -10.49 11.99 7.73
C LEU A 27 -9.94 11.29 8.99
N GLY A 28 -8.70 11.62 9.35
CA GLY A 28 -8.03 11.09 10.55
C GLY A 28 -7.56 9.64 10.44
N ALA A 29 -7.71 8.97 9.29
CA ALA A 29 -7.21 7.62 9.08
C ALA A 29 -5.70 7.51 9.35
N GLN A 30 -5.30 6.39 9.93
CA GLN A 30 -3.90 6.07 10.22
C GLN A 30 -3.52 4.76 9.52
N LEU A 31 -2.72 4.85 8.45
CA LEU A 31 -2.34 3.68 7.68
C LEU A 31 -0.92 3.22 7.98
N LEU A 32 -0.72 1.91 8.04
CA LEU A 32 0.57 1.27 7.95
C LEU A 32 0.69 0.70 6.53
N VAL A 33 1.66 1.17 5.74
CA VAL A 33 1.81 0.83 4.32
C VAL A 33 3.20 0.25 4.12
N GLU A 34 3.31 -1.07 3.97
CA GLU A 34 4.60 -1.77 4.05
C GLU A 34 4.86 -2.67 2.83
N ASN A 35 6.04 -2.57 2.23
CA ASN A 35 6.51 -3.45 1.15
C ASN A 35 5.50 -3.66 0.00
N ASN A 36 4.79 -2.62 -0.42
CA ASN A 36 3.96 -2.65 -1.62
C ASN A 36 4.75 -2.13 -2.83
N VAL A 37 4.32 -2.51 -4.03
CA VAL A 37 4.95 -2.12 -5.30
C VAL A 37 3.95 -1.39 -6.18
N TRP A 38 4.39 -0.28 -6.77
CA TRP A 38 3.63 0.48 -7.76
C TRP A 38 4.36 0.47 -9.11
N GLU A 39 3.60 0.28 -10.20
CA GLU A 39 4.09 0.39 -11.57
C GLU A 39 3.13 1.24 -12.41
N GLY A 40 3.62 2.34 -12.98
CA GLY A 40 2.78 3.24 -13.78
C GLY A 40 1.66 3.92 -12.97
N VAL A 41 1.91 4.21 -11.68
CA VAL A 41 0.94 4.90 -10.80
C VAL A 41 1.44 6.28 -10.38
N LYS A 42 0.64 7.33 -10.67
CA LYS A 42 1.06 8.73 -10.48
C LYS A 42 1.01 9.19 -9.03
N LYS A 43 -0.01 8.76 -8.27
CA LYS A 43 -0.21 9.15 -6.86
C LYS A 43 -0.28 7.91 -5.97
N PRO A 44 0.85 7.21 -5.72
CA PRO A 44 0.83 5.88 -5.12
C PRO A 44 0.35 5.86 -3.66
N LEU A 45 0.71 6.87 -2.87
CA LEU A 45 0.25 7.08 -1.50
C LEU A 45 0.14 8.59 -1.23
N TYR A 46 -1.06 9.06 -0.93
CA TYR A 46 -1.38 10.47 -0.73
C TYR A 46 -2.49 10.64 0.31
N ALA A 47 -2.70 11.88 0.76
CA ALA A 47 -3.75 12.21 1.71
C ALA A 47 -4.68 13.30 1.15
N THR A 48 -5.96 13.22 1.51
CA THR A 48 -6.93 14.30 1.36
C THR A 48 -7.73 14.40 2.65
N ASP A 49 -8.12 15.60 3.08
CA ASP A 49 -8.91 15.80 4.31
C ASP A 49 -8.26 15.21 5.58
N ASN A 50 -6.95 15.42 5.77
CA ASN A 50 -6.21 15.06 6.99
C ASN A 50 -6.17 13.57 7.34
N GLY A 51 -5.74 12.71 6.41
CA GLY A 51 -5.31 11.34 6.72
C GLY A 51 -3.78 11.21 6.83
N PHE A 52 -3.33 10.10 7.41
CA PHE A 52 -1.92 9.85 7.72
C PHE A 52 -1.49 8.44 7.32
N ALA A 53 -0.19 8.27 7.07
CA ALA A 53 0.41 6.97 6.78
C ALA A 53 1.84 6.85 7.32
N VAL A 54 2.17 5.69 7.87
CA VAL A 54 3.54 5.22 8.09
C VAL A 54 3.91 4.34 6.91
N ALA A 55 4.84 4.78 6.06
CA ALA A 55 5.25 4.07 4.85
C ALA A 55 6.66 3.49 5.00
N ARG A 56 6.84 2.18 4.79
CA ARG A 56 8.15 1.50 4.93
C ARG A 56 8.38 0.47 3.83
N GLY A 57 9.60 0.40 3.31
CA GLY A 57 10.03 -0.64 2.36
C GLY A 57 9.25 -0.70 1.04
N ASN A 58 8.46 0.32 0.70
CA ASN A 58 7.66 0.38 -0.52
C ASN A 58 8.52 0.73 -1.74
N ASP A 59 8.17 0.17 -2.90
CA ASP A 59 8.68 0.62 -4.20
C ASP A 59 7.60 1.44 -4.91
N PHE A 60 7.78 2.77 -4.95
CA PHE A 60 6.82 3.69 -5.54
C PHE A 60 6.92 3.81 -7.07
N GLY A 61 7.77 3.02 -7.75
CA GLY A 61 7.83 2.97 -9.21
C GLY A 61 8.20 4.30 -9.86
N GLY A 62 9.08 5.07 -9.20
CA GLY A 62 9.50 6.41 -9.65
C GLY A 62 8.60 7.57 -9.21
N ALA A 63 7.46 7.30 -8.58
CA ALA A 63 6.66 8.30 -7.88
C ALA A 63 7.07 8.39 -6.39
N SER A 64 6.28 9.10 -5.57
CA SER A 64 6.60 9.30 -4.14
C SER A 64 5.37 9.22 -3.24
N ASN A 65 5.61 8.90 -1.97
CA ASN A 65 4.66 9.12 -0.89
C ASN A 65 4.49 10.63 -0.63
N SER A 66 3.24 11.09 -0.51
CA SER A 66 2.89 12.46 -0.11
C SER A 66 1.94 12.51 1.09
N ALA A 67 1.55 11.36 1.65
CA ALA A 67 0.74 11.32 2.86
C ALA A 67 1.59 11.76 4.07
N PRO A 68 1.08 12.66 4.94
CA PRO A 68 1.73 13.01 6.20
C PRO A 68 1.97 11.77 7.07
N THR A 69 3.07 11.78 7.82
CA THR A 69 3.43 10.65 8.69
C THR A 69 2.42 10.50 9.83
N GLY A 70 1.94 9.26 10.01
CA GLY A 70 1.02 8.88 11.07
C GLY A 70 1.68 8.25 12.29
N THR A 71 0.85 7.73 13.19
CA THR A 71 1.27 7.08 14.44
C THR A 71 1.06 5.57 14.46
N PHE A 72 0.22 5.03 13.55
CA PHE A 72 -0.03 3.59 13.44
C PHE A 72 1.17 2.89 12.81
N SER A 73 2.10 2.47 13.67
CA SER A 73 3.44 2.00 13.31
C SER A 73 3.63 0.49 13.49
N LYS A 74 2.62 -0.21 14.05
CA LYS A 74 2.63 -1.65 14.32
C LYS A 74 1.21 -2.21 14.28
N ALA A 75 0.98 -3.24 13.48
CA ALA A 75 -0.29 -3.95 13.45
C ALA A 75 -0.48 -4.84 14.70
N PRO A 76 -1.72 -5.05 15.19
CA PRO A 76 -2.01 -5.84 16.40
C PRO A 76 -2.06 -7.35 16.13
N TYR A 77 -1.26 -7.85 15.20
CA TYR A 77 -1.20 -9.25 14.80
C TYR A 77 0.19 -9.57 14.23
N SER A 78 0.54 -10.87 14.20
CA SER A 78 1.77 -11.34 13.57
C SER A 78 1.61 -11.43 12.06
N TYR A 79 2.63 -11.02 11.31
CA TYR A 79 2.69 -11.11 9.86
C TYR A 79 4.14 -11.22 9.40
N THR A 80 4.34 -11.74 8.20
CA THR A 80 5.64 -11.77 7.53
C THR A 80 5.54 -10.94 6.27
N LEU A 81 6.52 -10.06 6.06
CA LEU A 81 6.61 -9.28 4.84
C LEU A 81 7.45 -10.04 3.79
N LEU A 82 6.95 -10.10 2.57
CA LEU A 82 7.78 -10.34 1.41
C LEU A 82 8.63 -9.11 1.12
N ASP A 83 9.85 -9.31 0.61
CA ASP A 83 10.65 -8.23 0.06
C ASP A 83 9.89 -7.55 -1.09
N ALA A 84 9.88 -6.21 -1.14
CA ALA A 84 9.17 -5.49 -2.19
C ALA A 84 9.56 -5.94 -3.60
N GLY A 85 10.84 -6.23 -3.85
CA GLY A 85 11.32 -6.75 -5.14
C GLY A 85 10.73 -8.09 -5.58
N LYS A 86 10.14 -8.88 -4.67
CA LYS A 86 9.48 -10.17 -4.97
C LYS A 86 7.96 -10.03 -5.12
N VAL A 87 7.37 -8.93 -4.65
CA VAL A 87 5.91 -8.76 -4.58
C VAL A 87 5.27 -8.86 -5.96
N LYS A 88 5.80 -8.16 -6.97
CA LYS A 88 5.25 -8.20 -8.33
C LYS A 88 5.16 -9.64 -8.84
N SER A 89 6.27 -10.37 -8.84
CA SER A 89 6.32 -11.76 -9.31
C SER A 89 5.35 -12.66 -8.55
N THR A 90 5.36 -12.60 -7.21
CA THR A 90 4.50 -13.45 -6.36
C THR A 90 3.02 -13.15 -6.56
N VAL A 91 2.63 -11.87 -6.61
CA VAL A 91 1.24 -11.50 -6.85
C VAL A 91 0.81 -11.96 -8.24
N THR A 92 1.60 -11.73 -9.28
CA THR A 92 1.24 -12.14 -10.65
C THR A 92 1.16 -13.65 -10.84
N SER A 93 1.91 -14.44 -10.08
CA SER A 93 1.89 -15.91 -10.19
C SER A 93 0.83 -16.59 -9.34
N SER A 94 0.31 -15.92 -8.31
CA SER A 94 -0.42 -16.60 -7.23
C SER A 94 -1.70 -15.92 -6.80
N ALA A 95 -1.93 -14.65 -7.14
CA ALA A 95 -3.18 -13.97 -6.83
C ALA A 95 -4.27 -14.28 -7.87
N GLY A 96 -5.51 -14.40 -7.42
CA GLY A 96 -6.65 -14.75 -8.27
C GLY A 96 -6.88 -16.27 -8.37
N ALA A 97 -7.74 -16.67 -9.30
CA ALA A 97 -8.04 -18.08 -9.50
C ALA A 97 -6.89 -18.78 -10.25
N THR A 98 -6.25 -19.77 -9.61
CA THR A 98 -5.25 -20.64 -10.23
C THR A 98 -5.90 -21.99 -10.56
N LEU A 99 -6.08 -22.29 -11.84
CA LEU A 99 -6.63 -23.57 -12.29
C LEU A 99 -5.48 -24.57 -12.52
N ASN A 100 -5.62 -25.76 -11.93
CA ASN A 100 -4.78 -26.91 -12.25
C ASN A 100 -5.60 -27.81 -13.19
N PHE A 101 -5.05 -28.13 -14.37
CA PHE A 101 -5.64 -29.07 -15.33
C PHE A 101 -5.03 -30.46 -15.17
#